data_AF-A0A7W0VID2-F1
#
_entry.id   AF-A0A7W0VID2-F1
#
_cell.length_a   1.000
_cell.length_b   1.000
_cell.length_c   1.000
_cell.angle_alpha   90.00
_cell.angle_beta   90.00
_cell.angle_gamma   90.00
#
_symmetry.space_group_name_H-M   'P 1'
#
loop_
_entity.id
_entity.type
_entity.pdbx_description
1 polymer ?
#
loop_
_entity_poly.entity_id
_entity_poly.type
_entity_poly.pdbx_seq_one_letter_code
_entity_poly.pdbx_strand_id
1 'polypeptide(L)'
;MLAWATTTGLTVDELAMIQPSYSSPATPESIRREINDEVEWLTLRCASKHPSVSLLALRVVGDDDGAATVTTTNTTPFARCFASLASELERGGSAYDSKPQEYRFTMIVAIPSPQTILQKRFDASDTNVGCTPRPGPLPRIATFDLRSTSEGLVVKVVTTPHNAEVTACLERQYASWFADFGPGVWKLALRRERPLAPAMEPQNIASRTPSLATDCATAANPQTRATVSVSAKAGDKTFAITTDAEDPAFAGCLIKKLEKALRDEFTVRREVAGTHVPYFRIDADVRASANAGQLRSFVHVHVSRARTRPRSSAKLAQHADHPD
;
A
#
# COMPACT_ATOMS: atom_id res chain seq x y z
N MET A 1 5.13 -25.77 32.20
CA MET A 1 4.58 -24.50 31.66
C MET A 1 4.16 -23.54 32.78
N LEU A 2 3.25 -23.92 33.69
CA LEU A 2 2.87 -23.11 34.87
C LEU A 2 4.05 -22.69 35.78
N ALA A 3 5.02 -23.58 36.00
CA ALA A 3 6.21 -23.29 36.81
C ALA A 3 7.24 -22.35 36.13
N TRP A 4 7.25 -22.28 34.79
CA TRP A 4 8.13 -21.37 34.03
C TRP A 4 7.53 -19.96 33.92
N ALA A 5 6.21 -19.88 33.78
CA ALA A 5 5.49 -18.61 33.74
C ALA A 5 5.51 -17.85 35.08
N THR A 6 5.46 -18.57 36.20
CA THR A 6 5.58 -17.95 37.53
C THR A 6 6.96 -17.38 37.78
N THR A 7 8.02 -17.95 37.20
CA THR A 7 9.39 -17.40 37.30
C THR A 7 9.64 -16.16 36.42
N THR A 8 8.83 -15.92 35.40
CA THR A 8 8.96 -14.77 34.49
C THR A 8 7.98 -13.63 34.77
N GLY A 9 7.11 -13.79 35.77
CA GLY A 9 6.14 -12.76 36.17
C GLY A 9 4.94 -12.60 35.23
N LEU A 10 4.76 -13.54 34.28
CA LEU A 10 3.66 -13.50 33.33
C LEU A 10 2.40 -14.14 33.94
N THR A 11 1.28 -13.44 33.82
CA THR A 11 -0.05 -13.95 34.20
C THR A 11 -0.54 -15.01 33.21
N VAL A 12 -1.50 -15.84 33.64
CA VAL A 12 -2.11 -16.86 32.77
C VAL A 12 -2.80 -16.22 31.56
N ASP A 13 -3.34 -15.00 31.70
CA ASP A 13 -3.96 -14.24 30.62
C ASP A 13 -2.93 -13.68 29.63
N GLU A 14 -1.74 -13.26 30.09
CA GLU A 14 -0.64 -12.84 29.21
C GLU A 14 -0.06 -14.02 28.41
N LEU A 15 0.02 -15.22 29.00
CA LEU A 15 0.39 -16.44 28.27
C LEU A 15 -0.65 -16.80 27.21
N ALA A 16 -1.94 -16.55 27.45
CA ALA A 16 -3.01 -16.82 26.49
C ALA A 16 -2.99 -15.85 25.29
N MET A 17 -2.38 -14.66 25.44
CA MET A 17 -2.15 -13.70 24.35
C MET A 17 -0.90 -14.02 23.50
N ILE A 18 0.06 -14.78 24.03
CA ILE A 18 1.17 -15.35 23.26
C ILE A 18 0.67 -16.66 22.65
N GLN A 19 -0.24 -16.59 21.69
CA GLN A 19 -0.55 -17.76 20.86
C GLN A 19 0.67 -17.97 19.95
N PRO A 20 1.47 -19.05 20.12
CA PRO A 20 2.45 -19.38 19.10
C PRO A 20 1.70 -19.59 17.80
N SER A 21 1.87 -18.68 16.85
CA SER A 21 1.39 -18.88 15.49
C SER A 21 2.26 -20.00 14.91
N TYR A 22 1.76 -21.22 14.93
CA TYR A 22 2.40 -22.31 14.23
C TYR A 22 2.29 -22.04 12.74
N SER A 23 3.42 -22.03 12.05
CA SER A 23 3.42 -22.00 10.59
C SER A 23 3.16 -23.40 10.06
N SER A 24 2.43 -23.52 8.95
CA SER A 24 2.42 -24.77 8.21
C SER A 24 3.83 -25.03 7.65
N PRO A 25 4.31 -26.28 7.64
CA PRO A 25 5.62 -26.62 7.09
C PRO A 25 5.80 -26.17 5.65
N ALA A 26 7.04 -25.84 5.30
CA ALA A 26 7.42 -25.60 3.93
C ALA A 26 7.17 -26.84 3.05
N THR A 27 6.39 -26.66 1.98
CA THR A 27 6.17 -27.66 0.92
C THR A 27 7.00 -27.32 -0.32
N PRO A 28 7.25 -28.29 -1.23
CA PRO A 28 7.91 -28.02 -2.51
C PRO A 28 7.29 -26.87 -3.31
N GLU A 29 5.96 -26.78 -3.31
CA GLU A 29 5.20 -25.75 -4.01
C GLU A 29 5.38 -24.38 -3.33
N SER A 30 5.38 -24.34 -2.00
CA SER A 30 5.60 -23.10 -1.24
C SER A 30 7.02 -22.55 -1.49
N ILE A 31 8.04 -23.40 -1.45
CA ILE A 31 9.43 -22.99 -1.69
C ILE A 31 9.64 -22.57 -3.13
N ARG A 32 9.01 -23.27 -4.08
CA ARG A 32 9.05 -22.86 -5.49
C ARG A 32 8.45 -21.47 -5.67
N ARG A 33 7.32 -21.19 -5.02
CA ARG A 33 6.66 -19.88 -5.06
C ARG A 33 7.56 -18.81 -4.45
N GLU A 34 8.10 -19.05 -3.26
CA GLU A 34 8.96 -18.11 -2.55
C GLU A 34 10.22 -17.74 -3.35
N ILE A 35 10.92 -18.74 -3.91
CA ILE A 35 12.08 -18.47 -4.78
C ILE A 35 11.64 -17.64 -6.01
N ASN A 36 10.47 -17.94 -6.59
CA ASN A 36 9.94 -17.20 -7.74
C ASN A 36 9.54 -15.76 -7.39
N ASP A 37 8.98 -15.53 -6.21
CA ASP A 37 8.59 -14.21 -5.71
C ASP A 37 9.82 -13.33 -5.43
N GLU A 38 10.93 -13.96 -4.99
CA GLU A 38 12.19 -13.29 -4.65
C GLU A 38 13.20 -13.18 -5.81
N VAL A 39 12.86 -13.64 -7.02
CA VAL A 39 13.78 -13.64 -8.18
C VAL A 39 14.37 -12.25 -8.43
N GLU A 40 13.56 -11.20 -8.37
CA GLU A 40 14.05 -9.84 -8.62
C GLU A 40 15.09 -9.41 -7.59
N TRP A 41 14.80 -9.63 -6.30
CA TRP A 41 15.70 -9.27 -5.21
C TRP A 41 17.03 -10.05 -5.30
N LEU A 42 16.95 -11.38 -5.47
CA LEU A 42 18.12 -12.25 -5.65
C LEU A 42 18.96 -11.81 -6.86
N THR A 43 18.28 -11.48 -7.96
CA THR A 43 18.93 -11.00 -9.19
C THR A 43 19.69 -9.70 -8.93
N LEU A 44 19.06 -8.69 -8.33
CA LEU A 44 19.71 -7.40 -8.07
C LEU A 44 20.90 -7.56 -7.12
N ARG A 45 20.78 -8.36 -6.06
CA ARG A 45 21.88 -8.60 -5.12
C ARG A 45 23.09 -9.23 -5.81
N CYS A 46 22.90 -10.24 -6.65
CA CYS A 46 24.00 -10.92 -7.32
C CYS A 46 24.51 -10.18 -8.57
N ALA A 47 23.63 -9.53 -9.33
CA ALA A 47 24.01 -8.82 -10.55
C ALA A 47 24.83 -7.54 -10.26
N SER A 48 24.77 -7.03 -9.03
CA SER A 48 25.62 -5.91 -8.60
C SER A 48 27.11 -6.24 -8.68
N LYS A 49 27.48 -7.51 -8.43
CA LYS A 49 28.87 -7.98 -8.37
C LYS A 49 29.30 -8.74 -9.62
N HIS A 50 28.35 -9.37 -10.31
CA HIS A 50 28.62 -10.33 -11.38
C HIS A 50 27.64 -10.17 -12.55
N PRO A 51 28.06 -10.37 -13.81
CA PRO A 51 27.13 -10.41 -14.93
C PRO A 51 26.03 -11.47 -14.72
N SER A 52 24.77 -11.10 -14.95
CA SER A 52 23.62 -12.00 -14.81
C SER A 52 23.56 -13.05 -15.92
N VAL A 53 22.96 -14.20 -15.61
CA VAL A 53 22.52 -15.19 -16.61
C VAL A 53 21.03 -15.02 -16.91
N SER A 54 20.50 -15.60 -17.98
CA SER A 54 19.07 -15.50 -18.34
C SER A 54 18.21 -16.65 -17.80
N LEU A 55 18.80 -17.82 -17.60
CA LEU A 55 18.14 -19.01 -17.09
C LEU A 55 19.06 -19.70 -16.08
N LEU A 56 18.48 -20.18 -14.99
CA LEU A 56 19.22 -20.88 -13.95
C LEU A 56 18.49 -22.17 -13.54
N ALA A 57 19.16 -23.31 -13.69
CA ALA A 57 18.70 -24.56 -13.14
C ALA A 57 19.13 -24.67 -11.67
N LEU A 58 18.15 -24.86 -10.79
CA LEU A 58 18.32 -24.98 -9.35
C LEU A 58 17.88 -26.36 -8.89
N ARG A 59 18.64 -26.96 -7.98
CA ARG A 59 18.26 -28.16 -7.23
C ARG A 59 17.97 -27.74 -5.80
N VAL A 60 16.77 -28.05 -5.34
CA VAL A 60 16.29 -27.71 -3.99
C VAL A 60 16.12 -29.00 -3.20
N VAL A 61 16.60 -28.99 -1.97
CA VAL A 61 16.48 -30.09 -1.01
C VAL A 61 16.00 -29.51 0.32
N GLY A 62 14.82 -29.91 0.76
CA GLY A 62 14.32 -29.65 2.10
C GLY A 62 14.63 -30.80 3.05
N ASP A 63 15.02 -30.48 4.27
CA ASP A 63 15.21 -31.45 5.36
C ASP A 63 14.02 -31.50 6.31
N ASP A 64 14.10 -32.41 7.30
CA ASP A 64 13.04 -32.64 8.27
C ASP A 64 13.02 -31.63 9.44
N ASP A 65 13.96 -30.69 9.44
CA ASP A 65 13.99 -29.49 10.29
C ASP A 65 13.28 -28.30 9.61
N GLY A 66 12.85 -28.45 8.35
CA GLY A 66 12.16 -27.43 7.57
C GLY A 66 13.09 -26.46 6.84
N ALA A 67 14.41 -26.64 6.93
CA ALA A 67 15.36 -25.86 6.17
C ALA A 67 15.40 -26.34 4.71
N ALA A 68 15.69 -25.42 3.78
CA ALA A 68 15.86 -25.76 2.37
C ALA A 68 17.21 -25.29 1.85
N THR A 69 17.96 -26.21 1.26
CA THR A 69 19.22 -25.95 0.59
C THR A 69 18.98 -25.85 -0.92
N VAL A 70 19.43 -24.74 -1.51
CA VAL A 70 19.35 -24.46 -2.95
C VAL A 70 20.76 -24.52 -3.56
N THR A 71 20.93 -25.34 -4.59
CA THR A 71 22.21 -25.54 -5.28
C THR A 71 22.04 -25.40 -6.78
N THR A 72 23.14 -25.22 -7.50
CA THR A 72 23.15 -25.16 -8.97
C THR A 72 24.40 -25.84 -9.51
N THR A 73 24.30 -26.43 -10.71
CA THR A 73 25.45 -26.95 -11.45
C THR A 73 26.15 -25.88 -12.29
N ASN A 74 25.54 -24.69 -12.44
CA ASN A 74 26.12 -23.58 -13.15
C ASN A 74 27.25 -22.95 -12.30
N THR A 75 28.47 -22.99 -12.81
CA THR A 75 29.68 -22.58 -12.07
C THR A 75 29.95 -21.07 -12.08
N THR A 76 29.13 -20.28 -12.81
CA THR A 76 29.30 -18.83 -12.87
C THR A 76 29.18 -18.20 -11.47
N PRO A 77 29.94 -17.14 -11.16
CA PRO A 77 29.85 -16.43 -9.87
C PRO A 77 28.43 -15.93 -9.56
N PHE A 78 27.70 -15.46 -10.58
CA PHE A 78 26.29 -15.05 -10.43
C PHE A 78 25.41 -16.22 -9.98
N ALA A 79 25.49 -17.38 -10.65
CA ALA A 79 24.68 -18.55 -10.32
C ALA A 79 24.93 -19.07 -8.90
N ARG A 80 26.21 -19.09 -8.49
CA ARG A 80 26.60 -19.48 -7.12
C ARG A 80 26.09 -18.50 -6.07
N CYS A 81 26.22 -17.19 -6.32
CA CYS A 81 25.63 -16.16 -5.46
C CYS A 81 24.11 -16.35 -5.34
N PHE A 82 23.42 -16.54 -6.46
CA PHE A 82 21.97 -16.66 -6.50
C PHE A 82 21.50 -17.87 -5.70
N ALA A 83 22.12 -19.04 -5.91
CA ALA A 83 21.78 -20.26 -5.17
C ALA A 83 22.07 -20.14 -3.66
N SER A 84 23.16 -19.46 -3.28
CA SER A 84 23.48 -19.19 -1.88
C SER A 84 22.40 -18.33 -1.20
N LEU A 85 22.11 -17.15 -1.77
CA LEU A 85 21.09 -16.26 -1.22
C LEU A 85 19.70 -16.90 -1.24
N ALA A 86 19.38 -17.67 -2.27
CA ALA A 86 18.13 -18.43 -2.31
C ALA A 86 18.06 -19.44 -1.17
N SER A 87 19.17 -20.05 -0.74
CA SER A 87 19.20 -20.95 0.42
C SER A 87 18.98 -20.22 1.76
N GLU A 88 19.28 -18.93 1.82
CA GLU A 88 19.17 -18.09 3.02
C GLU A 88 17.80 -17.43 3.20
N LEU A 89 16.87 -17.59 2.25
CA LEU A 89 15.51 -17.08 2.40
C LEU A 89 14.85 -17.66 3.67
N GLU A 90 14.23 -16.79 4.46
CA GLU A 90 13.54 -17.15 5.71
C GLU A 90 12.26 -17.94 5.41
N ARG A 91 12.21 -19.21 5.82
CA ARG A 91 11.14 -20.16 5.48
C ARG A 91 10.29 -20.53 6.68
N GLY A 92 9.40 -19.62 7.06
CA GLY A 92 8.51 -19.84 8.20
C GLY A 92 9.24 -19.91 9.55
N GLY A 93 8.47 -20.06 10.63
CA GLY A 93 9.02 -20.09 11.99
C GLY A 93 9.62 -21.45 12.34
N SER A 94 10.40 -21.50 13.43
CA SER A 94 10.94 -22.75 14.00
C SER A 94 9.89 -23.62 14.72
N ALA A 95 8.62 -23.23 14.66
CA ALA A 95 7.50 -23.89 15.33
C ALA A 95 6.42 -24.22 14.29
N TYR A 96 6.41 -25.48 13.85
CA TYR A 96 5.46 -25.97 12.85
C TYR A 96 4.27 -26.69 13.50
N ASP A 97 3.09 -26.61 12.88
CA ASP A 97 1.87 -27.30 13.33
C ASP A 97 1.94 -28.83 13.14
N SER A 98 2.93 -29.28 12.37
CA SER A 98 3.22 -30.66 12.01
C SER A 98 4.71 -30.79 11.66
N LYS A 99 5.27 -32.01 11.71
CA LYS A 99 6.68 -32.23 11.37
C LYS A 99 6.93 -31.89 9.89
N PRO A 100 7.94 -31.08 9.54
CA PRO A 100 8.34 -30.89 8.15
C PRO A 100 8.66 -32.21 7.45
N GLN A 101 8.33 -32.28 6.17
CA GLN A 101 8.65 -33.43 5.33
C GLN A 101 9.88 -33.12 4.49
N GLU A 102 10.78 -34.09 4.36
CA GLU A 102 11.87 -34.00 3.40
C GLU A 102 11.33 -33.89 1.97
N TYR A 103 11.97 -33.07 1.16
CA TYR A 103 11.64 -32.99 -0.26
C TYR A 103 12.85 -32.72 -1.13
N ARG A 104 12.75 -33.10 -2.40
CA ARG A 104 13.77 -32.83 -3.41
C ARG A 104 13.11 -32.53 -4.74
N PHE A 105 13.48 -31.42 -5.36
CA PHE A 105 13.05 -31.12 -6.72
C PHE A 105 14.08 -30.27 -7.45
N THR A 106 13.90 -30.17 -8.76
CA THR A 106 14.65 -29.27 -9.63
C THR A 106 13.69 -28.24 -10.20
N MET A 107 14.14 -27.00 -10.35
CA MET A 107 13.40 -25.95 -11.03
C MET A 107 14.31 -25.18 -11.99
N ILE A 108 13.71 -24.61 -13.04
CA ILE A 108 14.38 -23.67 -13.94
C ILE A 108 13.77 -22.31 -13.66
N VAL A 109 14.62 -21.34 -13.34
CA VAL A 109 14.23 -19.98 -13.02
C VAL A 109 14.63 -19.06 -14.17
N ALA A 110 13.66 -18.31 -14.69
CA ALA A 110 13.93 -17.22 -15.61
C ALA A 110 14.46 -16.01 -14.83
N ILE A 111 15.66 -15.58 -15.17
CA ILE A 111 16.35 -14.48 -14.49
C ILE A 111 16.19 -13.22 -15.33
N PRO A 112 15.36 -12.25 -14.89
CA PRO A 112 15.22 -10.99 -15.61
C PRO A 112 16.54 -10.20 -15.57
N SER A 113 16.83 -9.44 -16.61
CA SER A 113 17.99 -8.53 -16.53
C SER A 113 17.69 -7.39 -15.54
N PRO A 114 18.71 -6.82 -14.85
CA PRO A 114 18.51 -5.62 -14.03
C PRO A 114 17.82 -4.46 -14.79
N GLN A 115 18.09 -4.32 -16.09
CA GLN A 115 17.44 -3.33 -16.95
C GLN A 115 15.93 -3.61 -17.11
N THR A 116 15.54 -4.88 -17.22
CA THR A 116 14.13 -5.30 -17.28
C THR A 116 13.43 -5.05 -15.95
N ILE A 117 14.09 -5.35 -14.82
CA ILE A 117 13.53 -5.06 -13.48
C ILE A 117 13.33 -3.56 -13.30
N LEU A 118 14.31 -2.73 -13.71
CA LEU A 118 14.21 -1.28 -13.66
C LEU A 118 13.01 -0.76 -14.47
N GLN A 119 12.86 -1.22 -15.71
CA GLN A 119 11.73 -0.83 -16.57
C GLN A 119 10.39 -1.23 -15.96
N LYS A 120 10.25 -2.49 -15.52
CA LYS A 120 9.03 -2.99 -14.90
C LYS A 120 8.65 -2.19 -13.64
N ARG A 121 9.61 -1.98 -12.72
CA ARG A 121 9.38 -1.21 -11.48
C ARG A 121 9.06 0.25 -11.78
N PHE A 122 9.72 0.86 -12.76
CA PHE A 122 9.38 2.20 -13.24
C PHE A 122 7.95 2.24 -13.78
N ASP A 123 7.60 1.31 -14.66
CA ASP A 123 6.27 1.24 -15.29
C ASP A 123 5.15 1.02 -14.25
N ALA A 124 5.41 0.21 -13.22
CA ALA A 124 4.46 -0.05 -12.13
C ALA A 124 4.38 1.08 -11.08
N SER A 125 5.36 1.99 -11.03
CA SER A 125 5.38 3.06 -10.03
C SER A 125 4.28 4.11 -10.30
N ASP A 126 3.67 4.65 -9.25
CA ASP A 126 2.72 5.75 -9.37
C ASP A 126 3.45 7.10 -9.25
N THR A 127 3.25 8.01 -10.20
CA THR A 127 3.85 9.35 -10.17
C THR A 127 3.15 10.31 -9.21
N ASN A 128 2.02 9.93 -8.62
CA ASN A 128 1.16 10.84 -7.87
C ASN A 128 1.33 10.78 -6.36
N VAL A 129 2.02 9.77 -5.83
CA VAL A 129 2.14 9.57 -4.39
C VAL A 129 3.14 10.57 -3.82
N GLY A 130 2.70 11.68 -3.23
CA GLY A 130 3.52 12.46 -2.30
C GLY A 130 4.15 13.77 -2.79
N CYS A 131 4.04 14.11 -4.08
CA CYS A 131 4.50 15.42 -4.61
C CYS A 131 3.34 16.37 -4.92
N THR A 132 2.26 16.26 -4.15
CA THR A 132 1.02 17.05 -4.25
C THR A 132 0.64 17.69 -2.92
N PRO A 133 -0.05 18.85 -2.92
CA PRO A 133 -0.26 19.76 -4.03
C PRO A 133 1.05 20.40 -4.50
N ARG A 134 1.06 20.85 -5.76
CA ARG A 134 2.27 21.38 -6.43
C ARG A 134 2.38 22.90 -6.24
N PRO A 135 3.38 23.40 -5.51
CA PRO A 135 3.62 24.84 -5.40
C PRO A 135 4.18 25.42 -6.70
N GLY A 136 3.91 26.70 -7.02
CA GLY A 136 4.45 27.33 -8.24
C GLY A 136 3.77 26.89 -9.56
N PRO A 137 4.44 26.95 -10.71
CA PRO A 137 3.88 26.47 -11.99
C PRO A 137 3.41 25.02 -11.86
N LEU A 138 2.23 24.66 -12.38
CA LEU A 138 1.67 23.31 -12.24
C LEU A 138 2.22 22.39 -13.34
N PRO A 139 3.22 21.52 -13.06
CA PRO A 139 3.70 20.60 -14.06
C PRO A 139 2.65 19.53 -14.38
N ARG A 140 2.52 19.22 -15.67
CA ARG A 140 1.66 18.15 -16.20
C ARG A 140 2.45 16.94 -16.67
N ILE A 141 3.73 17.13 -16.96
CA ILE A 141 4.62 16.09 -17.46
C ILE A 141 5.91 16.15 -16.65
N ALA A 142 6.47 14.99 -16.36
CA ALA A 142 7.82 14.83 -15.84
C ALA A 142 8.63 13.92 -16.76
N THR A 143 9.82 14.36 -17.14
CA THR A 143 10.82 13.55 -17.83
C THR A 143 11.79 13.02 -16.80
N PHE A 144 11.89 11.70 -16.70
CA PHE A 144 12.80 10.98 -15.83
C PHE A 144 13.98 10.48 -16.66
N ASP A 145 15.20 10.67 -16.15
CA ASP A 145 16.45 10.10 -16.68
C ASP A 145 17.16 9.36 -15.53
N LEU A 146 17.10 8.03 -15.56
CA LEU A 146 17.68 7.13 -14.56
C LEU A 146 18.91 6.49 -15.18
N ARG A 147 20.07 6.63 -14.53
CA ARG A 147 21.35 6.06 -15.02
C ARG A 147 22.17 5.49 -13.89
N SER A 148 22.77 4.31 -14.11
CA SER A 148 23.74 3.76 -13.16
C SER A 148 25.05 4.55 -13.22
N THR A 149 25.59 4.84 -12.04
CA THR A 149 26.93 5.41 -11.83
C THR A 149 27.74 4.50 -10.90
N SER A 150 29.00 4.87 -10.63
CA SER A 150 29.82 4.18 -9.62
C SER A 150 29.22 4.21 -8.21
N GLU A 151 28.35 5.17 -7.92
CA GLU A 151 27.71 5.35 -6.60
C GLU A 151 26.31 4.71 -6.54
N GLY A 152 25.81 4.17 -7.65
CA GLY A 152 24.47 3.60 -7.79
C GLY A 152 23.61 4.32 -8.81
N LEU A 153 22.30 4.05 -8.78
CA LEU A 153 21.35 4.65 -9.70
C LEU A 153 21.09 6.13 -9.37
N VAL A 154 21.43 7.01 -10.29
CA VAL A 154 21.11 8.44 -10.21
C VAL A 154 19.79 8.68 -10.94
N VAL A 155 18.87 9.37 -10.28
CA VAL A 155 17.59 9.79 -10.84
C VAL A 155 17.63 11.30 -11.07
N LYS A 156 17.37 11.72 -12.30
CA LYS A 156 17.18 13.14 -12.65
C LYS A 156 15.77 13.36 -13.20
N VAL A 157 15.12 14.43 -12.76
CA VAL A 157 13.74 14.75 -13.18
C VAL A 157 13.64 16.17 -13.70
N VAL A 158 12.99 16.34 -14.85
CA VAL A 158 12.64 17.65 -15.39
C VAL A 158 11.14 17.72 -15.58
N THR A 159 10.48 18.71 -14.99
CA THR A 159 9.04 18.90 -15.15
C THR A 159 8.70 19.94 -16.21
N THR A 160 7.51 19.81 -16.81
CA THR A 160 6.96 20.76 -17.77
C THR A 160 5.54 21.21 -17.36
N PRO A 161 5.30 22.53 -17.14
CA PRO A 161 6.32 23.59 -16.99
C PRO A 161 7.33 23.31 -15.86
N HIS A 162 8.46 24.00 -15.90
CA HIS A 162 9.53 23.82 -14.91
C HIS A 162 9.05 24.16 -13.50
N ASN A 163 9.37 23.28 -12.56
CA ASN A 163 9.05 23.41 -11.15
C ASN A 163 10.11 22.69 -10.31
N ALA A 164 11.07 23.45 -9.77
CA ALA A 164 12.20 22.91 -9.02
C ALA A 164 11.77 22.13 -7.76
N GLU A 165 10.70 22.55 -7.08
CA GLU A 165 10.23 21.91 -5.85
C GLU A 165 9.61 20.53 -6.14
N VAL A 166 8.81 20.43 -7.21
CA VAL A 166 8.26 19.15 -7.67
C VAL A 166 9.36 18.25 -8.24
N THR A 167 10.30 18.80 -9.01
CA THR A 167 11.49 18.06 -9.48
C THR A 167 12.24 17.42 -8.31
N ALA A 168 12.62 18.19 -7.29
CA ALA A 168 13.39 17.68 -6.15
C ALA A 168 12.59 16.67 -5.32
N CYS A 169 11.26 16.85 -5.20
CA CYS A 169 10.38 15.87 -4.57
C CYS A 169 10.41 14.52 -5.31
N LEU A 170 10.18 14.54 -6.63
CA LEU A 170 10.16 13.33 -7.47
C LEU A 170 11.54 12.64 -7.50
N GLU A 171 12.63 13.41 -7.57
CA GLU A 171 14.00 12.87 -7.51
C GLU A 171 14.25 12.11 -6.21
N ARG A 172 13.94 12.71 -5.04
CA ARG A 172 14.12 12.04 -3.74
C ARG A 172 13.26 10.78 -3.61
N GLN A 173 12.00 10.86 -4.03
CA GLN A 173 11.07 9.74 -3.96
C GLN A 173 11.54 8.57 -4.83
N TYR A 174 11.85 8.83 -6.10
CA TYR A 174 12.32 7.77 -7.00
C TYR A 174 13.70 7.26 -6.58
N ALA A 175 14.61 8.11 -6.12
CA ALA A 175 15.89 7.65 -5.57
C ALA A 175 15.70 6.67 -4.40
N SER A 176 14.72 6.93 -3.52
CA SER A 176 14.35 6.00 -2.45
C SER A 176 13.73 4.70 -2.96
N TRP A 177 12.83 4.77 -3.94
CA TRP A 177 12.16 3.57 -4.50
C TRP A 177 13.11 2.66 -5.29
N PHE A 178 14.14 3.25 -5.90
CA PHE A 178 15.14 2.52 -6.68
C PHE A 178 16.45 2.30 -5.92
N ALA A 179 16.45 2.42 -4.59
CA ALA A 179 17.65 2.27 -3.76
C ALA A 179 18.31 0.87 -3.89
N ASP A 180 17.54 -0.17 -4.24
CA ASP A 180 18.06 -1.51 -4.50
C ASP A 180 19.04 -1.57 -5.69
N PHE A 181 18.95 -0.60 -6.61
CA PHE A 181 19.89 -0.43 -7.73
C PHE A 181 21.14 0.33 -7.28
N GLY A 182 21.82 -0.24 -6.27
CA GLY A 182 23.05 0.31 -5.72
C GLY A 182 24.25 0.27 -6.70
N PRO A 183 25.46 0.57 -6.20
CA PRO A 183 26.70 0.41 -6.96
C PRO A 183 26.81 -1.00 -7.53
N GLY A 184 27.22 -1.12 -8.79
CA GLY A 184 27.43 -2.42 -9.40
C GLY A 184 28.03 -2.39 -10.79
N VAL A 185 28.29 -3.59 -11.32
CA VAL A 185 28.87 -3.78 -12.66
C VAL A 185 27.85 -3.60 -13.80
N TRP A 186 26.57 -3.41 -13.47
CA TRP A 186 25.51 -3.16 -14.46
C TRP A 186 25.61 -1.76 -15.07
N LYS A 187 25.14 -1.66 -16.31
CA LYS A 187 24.98 -0.39 -17.04
C LYS A 187 23.49 -0.18 -17.32
N LEU A 188 22.84 0.60 -16.48
CA LEU A 188 21.42 0.87 -16.53
C LEU A 188 21.18 2.24 -17.13
N ALA A 189 20.20 2.33 -18.03
CA ALA A 189 19.73 3.58 -18.57
C ALA A 189 18.23 3.50 -18.84
N LEU A 190 17.49 4.49 -18.37
CA LEU A 190 16.08 4.63 -18.67
C LEU A 190 15.74 6.11 -18.79
N ARG A 191 15.17 6.49 -19.94
CA ARG A 191 14.60 7.82 -20.14
C ARG A 191 13.13 7.69 -20.55
N ARG A 192 12.26 8.33 -19.78
CA ARG A 192 10.80 8.25 -19.96
C ARG A 192 10.13 9.54 -19.56
N GLU A 193 9.09 9.90 -20.31
CA GLU A 193 8.15 10.93 -19.92
C GLU A 193 6.95 10.29 -19.26
N ARG A 194 6.42 10.94 -18.22
CA ARG A 194 5.19 10.50 -17.55
C ARG A 194 4.27 11.68 -17.29
N PRO A 195 2.95 11.50 -17.48
CA PRO A 195 1.98 12.46 -16.98
C PRO A 195 2.02 12.49 -15.45
N LEU A 196 1.83 13.68 -14.90
CA LEU A 196 1.64 13.89 -13.47
C LEU A 196 0.15 14.12 -13.23
N ALA A 197 -0.55 13.09 -12.74
CA ALA A 197 -1.99 13.16 -12.53
C ALA A 197 -2.31 14.18 -11.43
N PRO A 198 -3.48 14.82 -11.46
CA PRO A 198 -3.82 15.80 -10.43
C PRO A 198 -4.00 15.14 -9.06
N ALA A 199 -3.72 15.88 -8.01
CA ALA A 199 -3.99 15.44 -6.64
C ALA A 199 -5.49 15.22 -6.41
N MET A 200 -6.31 16.08 -7.03
CA MET A 200 -7.74 16.09 -6.81
C MET A 200 -8.48 15.35 -7.91
N GLU A 201 -9.14 14.27 -7.53
CA GLU A 201 -10.07 13.54 -8.38
C GLU A 201 -11.52 13.80 -7.94
N PRO A 202 -12.48 13.98 -8.88
CA PRO A 202 -13.89 14.25 -8.55
C PRO A 202 -14.53 13.25 -7.58
N GLN A 203 -14.06 12.00 -7.57
CA GLN A 203 -14.55 10.94 -6.69
C GLN A 203 -14.32 11.20 -5.20
N ASN A 204 -13.29 11.97 -4.83
CA ASN A 204 -13.03 12.33 -3.42
C ASN A 204 -14.11 13.25 -2.85
N ILE A 205 -14.82 13.99 -3.71
CA ILE A 205 -15.93 14.86 -3.30
C ILE A 205 -17.20 14.03 -3.04
N ALA A 206 -17.46 13.04 -3.90
CA ALA A 206 -18.63 12.17 -3.78
C ALA A 206 -18.58 11.30 -2.52
N SER A 207 -17.42 10.78 -2.16
CA SER A 207 -17.26 9.90 -0.99
C SER A 207 -17.47 10.61 0.35
N ARG A 208 -17.15 11.92 0.45
CA ARG A 208 -17.24 12.69 1.69
C ARG A 208 -18.64 13.24 1.98
N THR A 209 -19.40 13.54 0.94
CA THR A 209 -20.66 14.29 1.04
C THR A 209 -21.70 13.63 1.97
N PRO A 210 -21.95 12.31 1.93
CA PRO A 210 -22.97 11.68 2.79
C PRO A 210 -22.69 11.78 4.30
N SER A 211 -21.43 11.61 4.71
CA SER A 211 -21.04 11.71 6.12
C SER A 211 -21.20 13.15 6.63
N LEU A 212 -20.77 14.13 5.85
CA LEU A 212 -20.89 15.55 6.23
C LEU A 212 -22.35 16.01 6.24
N ALA A 213 -23.18 15.49 5.32
CA ALA A 213 -24.61 15.75 5.30
C ALA A 213 -25.29 15.18 6.56
N THR A 214 -24.92 13.98 6.98
CA THR A 214 -25.42 13.37 8.22
C THR A 214 -25.10 14.24 9.43
N ASP A 215 -23.87 14.75 9.52
CA ASP A 215 -23.46 15.63 10.62
C ASP A 215 -24.22 16.97 10.68
N CYS A 216 -24.70 17.46 9.53
CA CYS A 216 -25.38 18.74 9.42
C CYS A 216 -26.90 18.62 9.56
N ALA A 217 -27.45 17.41 9.43
CA ALA A 217 -28.87 17.15 9.61
C ALA A 217 -29.27 17.30 11.08
N THR A 218 -30.43 17.90 11.33
CA THR A 218 -31.02 17.97 12.67
C THR A 218 -32.40 17.31 12.66
N ALA A 219 -32.87 16.88 13.83
CA ALA A 219 -34.23 16.33 13.95
C ALA A 219 -35.32 17.35 13.56
N ALA A 220 -35.02 18.65 13.67
CA ALA A 220 -35.95 19.73 13.31
C ALA A 220 -36.04 19.94 11.79
N ASN A 221 -34.97 19.67 11.03
CA ASN A 221 -34.91 19.86 9.58
C ASN A 221 -34.32 18.61 8.89
N PRO A 222 -35.09 17.53 8.75
CA PRO A 222 -34.65 16.33 8.05
C PRO A 222 -34.59 16.62 6.54
N GLN A 223 -33.42 16.96 6.03
CA GLN A 223 -33.19 17.06 4.59
C GLN A 223 -33.31 15.67 3.96
N THR A 224 -34.28 15.50 3.06
CA THR A 224 -34.50 14.19 2.41
C THR A 224 -33.70 14.04 1.14
N ARG A 225 -33.29 15.16 0.52
CA ARG A 225 -32.45 15.23 -0.67
C ARG A 225 -31.66 16.53 -0.66
N ALA A 226 -30.38 16.43 -0.93
CA ALA A 226 -29.55 17.57 -1.30
C ALA A 226 -28.51 17.08 -2.31
N THR A 227 -28.28 17.87 -3.34
CA THR A 227 -27.20 17.75 -4.30
C THR A 227 -26.17 18.81 -3.94
N VAL A 228 -24.91 18.42 -3.86
CA VAL A 228 -23.79 19.34 -3.68
C VAL A 228 -22.98 19.36 -4.96
N SER A 229 -22.77 20.55 -5.51
CA SER A 229 -21.89 20.78 -6.64
C SER A 229 -20.63 21.48 -6.17
N VAL A 230 -19.47 20.94 -6.55
CA VAL A 230 -18.15 21.53 -6.27
C VAL A 230 -17.48 21.81 -7.60
N SER A 231 -16.97 23.02 -7.75
CA SER A 231 -16.16 23.41 -8.90
C SER A 231 -14.98 24.28 -8.52
N ALA A 232 -13.92 24.19 -9.31
CA ALA A 232 -12.76 25.06 -9.21
C ALA A 232 -11.91 24.96 -10.48
N LYS A 233 -11.06 25.96 -10.71
CA LYS A 233 -10.02 25.95 -11.73
C LYS A 233 -8.67 25.63 -11.13
N ALA A 234 -7.80 25.02 -11.92
CA ALA A 234 -6.41 24.83 -11.54
C ALA A 234 -5.77 26.20 -11.23
N GLY A 235 -5.26 26.37 -10.00
CA GLY A 235 -4.76 27.65 -9.51
C GLY A 235 -5.63 28.35 -8.48
N ASP A 236 -6.90 27.98 -8.36
CA ASP A 236 -7.81 28.60 -7.41
C ASP A 236 -7.40 28.33 -5.95
N LYS A 237 -7.73 29.28 -5.07
CA LYS A 237 -7.46 29.22 -3.62
C LYS A 237 -8.65 28.74 -2.79
N THR A 238 -9.81 28.58 -3.43
CA THR A 238 -11.12 28.30 -2.83
C THR A 238 -11.92 27.43 -3.79
N PHE A 239 -12.82 26.58 -3.26
CA PHE A 239 -13.81 25.89 -4.07
C PHE A 239 -15.06 26.75 -4.21
N ALA A 240 -15.69 26.72 -5.38
CA ALA A 240 -17.07 27.14 -5.55
C ALA A 240 -17.97 25.94 -5.23
N ILE A 241 -18.58 25.98 -4.04
CA ILE A 241 -19.47 24.93 -3.54
C ILE A 241 -20.90 25.48 -3.49
N THR A 242 -21.83 24.78 -4.14
CA THR A 242 -23.26 25.11 -4.09
C THR A 242 -24.07 23.87 -3.71
N THR A 243 -25.28 24.10 -3.20
CA THR A 243 -26.23 23.03 -2.90
C THR A 243 -27.65 23.48 -3.21
N ASP A 244 -28.50 22.53 -3.58
CA ASP A 244 -29.95 22.73 -3.79
C ASP A 244 -30.77 22.46 -2.51
N ALA A 245 -30.13 22.28 -1.36
CA ALA A 245 -30.81 22.02 -0.10
C ALA A 245 -31.78 23.15 0.28
N GLU A 246 -33.01 22.78 0.67
CA GLU A 246 -34.08 23.74 0.97
C GLU A 246 -33.84 24.51 2.28
N ASP A 247 -33.14 23.90 3.25
CA ASP A 247 -32.80 24.52 4.53
C ASP A 247 -31.46 25.28 4.46
N PRO A 248 -31.47 26.62 4.61
CA PRO A 248 -30.25 27.43 4.59
C PRO A 248 -29.25 27.08 5.70
N ALA A 249 -29.72 26.63 6.88
CA ALA A 249 -28.86 26.26 8.00
C ALA A 249 -28.09 24.97 7.70
N PHE A 250 -28.80 23.96 7.18
CA PHE A 250 -28.19 22.73 6.67
C PHE A 250 -27.20 23.03 5.53
N ALA A 251 -27.62 23.82 4.54
CA ALA A 251 -26.79 24.20 3.40
C ALA A 251 -25.47 24.87 3.84
N GLY A 252 -25.56 25.85 4.74
CA GLY A 252 -24.40 26.55 5.29
C GLY A 252 -23.45 25.63 6.08
N CYS A 253 -24.01 24.71 6.88
CA CYS A 253 -23.21 23.71 7.59
C CYS A 253 -22.46 22.79 6.61
N LEU A 254 -23.17 22.24 5.62
CA LEU A 254 -22.62 21.27 4.67
C LEU A 254 -21.52 21.88 3.82
N ILE A 255 -21.75 23.08 3.28
CA ILE A 255 -20.75 23.83 2.49
C ILE A 255 -19.49 24.07 3.33
N LYS A 256 -19.64 24.59 4.55
CA LYS A 256 -18.50 24.91 5.43
C LYS A 256 -17.69 23.66 5.78
N LYS A 257 -18.37 22.56 6.12
CA LYS A 257 -17.70 21.29 6.46
C LYS A 257 -17.01 20.68 5.25
N LEU A 258 -17.63 20.72 4.07
CA LEU A 258 -17.03 20.18 2.85
C LEU A 258 -15.83 21.01 2.41
N GLU A 259 -15.92 22.35 2.44
CA GLU A 259 -14.77 23.20 2.12
C GLU A 259 -13.60 22.92 3.07
N LYS A 260 -13.89 22.80 4.38
CA LYS A 260 -12.87 22.46 5.37
C LYS A 260 -12.25 21.08 5.09
N ALA A 261 -13.07 20.06 4.86
CA ALA A 261 -12.58 18.70 4.60
C ALA A 261 -11.69 18.64 3.35
N LEU A 262 -12.10 19.30 2.26
CA LEU A 262 -11.30 19.39 1.04
C LEU A 262 -10.01 20.19 1.30
N ARG A 263 -10.06 21.32 2.01
CA ARG A 263 -8.86 22.08 2.35
C ARG A 263 -7.89 21.27 3.19
N ASP A 264 -8.37 20.61 4.25
CA ASP A 264 -7.52 19.84 5.17
C ASP A 264 -6.84 18.68 4.45
N GLU A 265 -7.56 17.98 3.56
CA GLU A 265 -7.02 16.86 2.76
C GLU A 265 -5.90 17.29 1.80
N PHE A 266 -6.08 18.44 1.13
CA PHE A 266 -5.14 18.92 0.11
C PHE A 266 -4.19 20.00 0.62
N THR A 267 -4.12 20.24 1.93
CA THR A 267 -3.12 21.11 2.54
C THR A 267 -1.87 20.29 2.86
N VAL A 268 -0.72 20.74 2.39
CA VAL A 268 0.58 20.18 2.79
C VAL A 268 1.42 21.17 3.56
N ARG A 269 2.44 20.66 4.24
CA ARG A 269 3.50 21.48 4.81
C ARG A 269 4.53 21.77 3.73
N ARG A 270 4.76 23.05 3.48
CA ARG A 270 5.80 23.57 2.59
C ARG A 270 6.90 24.19 3.43
N GLU A 271 8.16 23.84 3.17
CA GLU A 271 9.28 24.52 3.80
C GLU A 271 9.58 25.83 3.06
N VAL A 272 9.60 26.94 3.80
CA VAL A 272 9.95 28.26 3.31
C VAL A 272 10.92 28.87 4.31
N ALA A 273 12.16 29.13 3.87
CA ALA A 273 13.23 29.67 4.71
C ALA A 273 13.40 28.92 6.06
N GLY A 274 13.41 27.57 6.01
CA GLY A 274 13.56 26.72 7.19
C GLY A 274 12.29 26.53 8.04
N THR A 275 11.16 27.13 7.65
CA THR A 275 9.89 27.02 8.39
C THR A 275 8.84 26.27 7.59
N HIS A 276 8.13 25.32 8.23
CA HIS A 276 7.05 24.56 7.60
C HIS A 276 5.70 25.28 7.71
N VAL A 277 5.26 25.87 6.61
CA VAL A 277 3.97 26.59 6.52
C VAL A 277 2.90 25.73 5.83
N PRO A 278 1.62 25.82 6.23
CA PRO A 278 0.54 25.17 5.50
C PRO A 278 0.40 25.80 4.11
N TYR A 279 0.28 24.96 3.09
CA TYR A 279 0.10 25.35 1.70
C TYR A 279 -1.04 24.56 1.09
N PHE A 280 -2.02 25.28 0.52
CA PHE A 280 -3.17 24.72 -0.17
C PHE A 280 -3.27 25.33 -1.55
N ARG A 281 -3.50 24.48 -2.55
CA ARG A 281 -3.81 24.89 -3.92
C ARG A 281 -4.56 23.80 -4.66
N ILE A 282 -5.47 24.23 -5.51
CA ILE A 282 -6.19 23.36 -6.45
C ILE A 282 -5.30 23.16 -7.69
N ASP A 283 -4.93 21.92 -7.98
CA ASP A 283 -3.97 21.59 -9.05
C ASP A 283 -4.63 21.06 -10.35
N ALA A 284 -5.94 20.90 -10.37
CA ALA A 284 -6.74 20.58 -11.56
C ALA A 284 -8.06 21.33 -11.58
N ASP A 285 -8.67 21.36 -12.77
CA ASP A 285 -10.06 21.75 -12.89
C ASP A 285 -10.94 20.69 -12.22
N VAL A 286 -11.78 21.15 -11.30
CA VAL A 286 -12.69 20.31 -10.54
C VAL A 286 -14.10 20.62 -11.00
N ARG A 287 -14.85 19.57 -11.33
CA ARG A 287 -16.30 19.62 -11.47
C ARG A 287 -16.87 18.30 -10.98
N ALA A 288 -17.50 18.34 -9.82
CA ALA A 288 -18.14 17.18 -9.22
C ALA A 288 -19.54 17.56 -8.74
N SER A 289 -20.44 16.59 -8.82
CA SER A 289 -21.75 16.68 -8.18
C SER A 289 -21.97 15.40 -7.39
N ALA A 290 -22.48 15.53 -6.18
CA ALA A 290 -22.73 14.43 -5.28
C ALA A 290 -24.10 14.58 -4.65
N ASN A 291 -24.86 13.48 -4.64
CA ASN A 291 -26.06 13.40 -3.84
C ASN A 291 -25.64 13.19 -2.38
N ALA A 292 -26.12 14.04 -1.49
CA ALA A 292 -26.03 13.85 -0.04
C ALA A 292 -26.84 12.63 0.47
N GLY A 293 -27.56 11.95 -0.44
CA GLY A 293 -28.33 10.74 -0.18
C GLY A 293 -29.69 11.01 0.45
N GLN A 294 -30.59 10.03 0.36
CA GLN A 294 -31.76 9.97 1.22
C GLN A 294 -31.28 9.70 2.64
N LEU A 295 -31.24 10.72 3.50
CA LEU A 295 -31.02 10.59 4.96
C LEU A 295 -32.20 9.88 5.67
N ARG A 296 -32.90 8.98 4.98
CA ARG A 296 -34.01 8.22 5.55
C ARG A 296 -33.43 7.03 6.30
N SER A 297 -33.61 7.08 7.63
CA SER A 297 -33.69 5.91 8.53
C SER A 297 -32.45 5.52 9.36
N PHE A 298 -31.80 6.47 10.04
CA PHE A 298 -30.96 6.13 11.21
C PHE A 298 -31.43 6.71 12.55
N VAL A 299 -32.53 7.47 12.58
CA VAL A 299 -33.10 8.01 13.83
C VAL A 299 -34.33 7.20 14.26
N HIS A 300 -34.10 5.94 14.63
CA HIS A 300 -34.97 5.21 15.56
C HIS A 300 -34.16 4.14 16.29
N VAL A 301 -33.27 4.58 17.19
CA VAL A 301 -32.82 3.74 18.31
C VAL A 301 -33.15 4.49 19.59
N HIS A 302 -34.44 4.50 19.94
CA HIS A 302 -34.88 4.66 21.31
C HIS A 302 -35.05 3.24 21.88
N VAL A 303 -33.99 2.67 22.46
CA VAL A 303 -34.12 1.49 23.33
C VAL A 303 -34.27 1.99 24.75
N SER A 304 -35.49 2.34 25.11
CA SER A 304 -35.94 2.42 26.49
C SER A 304 -36.97 1.33 26.69
N ARG A 305 -36.55 0.17 27.22
CA ARG A 305 -37.38 -0.67 28.10
C ARG A 305 -36.55 -1.79 28.73
N ALA A 306 -36.25 -1.58 30.02
CA ALA A 306 -36.12 -2.66 30.98
C ALA A 306 -37.42 -3.49 31.00
N ARG A 307 -37.31 -4.82 30.93
CA ARG A 307 -38.17 -5.77 31.65
C ARG A 307 -37.68 -7.22 31.49
N THR A 308 -37.24 -7.76 32.64
CA THR A 308 -37.59 -9.09 33.19
C THR A 308 -37.46 -10.34 32.32
N ARG A 309 -36.51 -11.19 32.74
CA ARG A 309 -36.48 -12.65 32.54
C ARG A 309 -37.85 -13.31 32.82
N PRO A 310 -38.11 -14.45 32.17
CA PRO A 310 -38.12 -15.69 32.92
C PRO A 310 -37.34 -16.85 32.27
N ARG A 311 -36.91 -17.76 33.15
CA ARG A 311 -36.34 -19.09 32.91
C ARG A 311 -37.38 -20.05 32.31
N SER A 312 -36.97 -20.90 31.37
CA SER A 312 -37.16 -22.38 31.38
C SER A 312 -36.51 -22.95 30.10
N SER A 313 -35.47 -23.78 30.20
CA SER A 313 -35.50 -25.25 30.35
C SER A 313 -35.53 -26.01 29.01
N ALA A 314 -34.36 -26.58 28.69
CA ALA A 314 -34.14 -27.99 28.35
C ALA A 314 -34.39 -28.55 26.92
N LYS A 315 -33.34 -29.28 26.47
CA LYS A 315 -33.26 -30.37 25.46
C LYS A 315 -33.46 -29.93 23.99
N LEU A 316 -32.67 -30.36 23.01
CA LEU A 316 -32.23 -31.72 22.71
C LEU A 316 -30.83 -31.75 22.07
N ALA A 317 -30.13 -32.87 22.28
CA ALA A 317 -28.86 -33.24 21.69
C ALA A 317 -29.06 -34.13 20.44
N GLN A 318 -28.01 -34.16 19.61
CA GLN A 318 -27.42 -35.31 18.92
C GLN A 318 -28.12 -36.00 17.72
N HIS A 319 -27.38 -35.90 16.59
CA HIS A 319 -26.78 -36.97 15.77
C HIS A 319 -27.62 -38.07 15.07
N ALA A 320 -27.17 -38.31 13.82
CA ALA A 320 -27.25 -39.52 12.99
C ALA A 320 -28.66 -39.85 12.43
N ASP A 321 -28.86 -40.35 11.22
CA ASP A 321 -28.09 -41.33 10.44
C ASP A 321 -28.37 -41.20 8.91
N HIS A 322 -27.45 -41.75 8.11
CA HIS A 322 -27.66 -42.22 6.72
C HIS A 322 -28.74 -43.33 6.66
N PRO A 323 -29.39 -43.58 5.50
CA PRO A 323 -28.92 -44.68 4.64
C PRO A 323 -29.18 -44.52 3.13
N ASP A 324 -28.43 -45.37 2.41
CA ASP A 324 -28.57 -45.92 1.04
C ASP A 324 -28.52 -45.01 -0.20
#